data_AF-A0A3S1JCZ7-F1
#
_entry.id   AF-A0A3S1JCZ7-F1
#
_cell.length_a   1.000
_cell.length_b   1.000
_cell.length_c   1.000
_cell.angle_alpha   90.00
_cell.angle_beta   90.00
_cell.angle_gamma   90.00
#
_symmetry.space_group_name_H-M   'P 1'
#
loop_
_entity.id
_entity.type
_entity.pdbx_description
1 polymer ?
#
loop_
_entity_poly.entity_id
_entity_poly.type
_entity_poly.pdbx_seq_one_letter_code
_entity_poly.pdbx_strand_id
1 'polypeptide(L)'
;MQKHLFIAVFLLATAVKPVLAQSVRKPAIATKPKPAANTGKKPAKLRSSWGIFLSDTLPKNEVVKLLDSALTVRDEKNNKYAVISFAFTYEQHTPYLNDTTGMPAIYKDFTGDNFRSSALPPLWSNRLKETLQSGDVLYFDNIIIRYAEEKYYMAPALRIHVK
;
A
#
# COMPACT_ATOMS: atom_id res chain seq x y z
N MET A 1 25.61 -66.43 64.26
CA MET A 1 25.16 -65.09 64.68
C MET A 1 25.56 -64.11 63.57
N GLN A 2 24.78 -63.25 62.96
CA GLN A 2 23.34 -63.00 62.81
C GLN A 2 23.27 -62.10 61.55
N LYS A 3 22.30 -62.36 60.65
CA LYS A 3 22.10 -61.64 59.39
C LYS A 3 21.65 -60.18 59.63
N HIS A 4 21.66 -59.36 58.56
CA HIS A 4 20.78 -58.23 58.19
C HIS A 4 21.58 -57.00 57.72
N LEU A 5 21.43 -56.39 56.53
CA LEU A 5 20.31 -56.02 55.64
C LEU A 5 20.10 -54.48 55.68
N PHE A 6 20.45 -53.81 54.56
CA PHE A 6 19.87 -52.61 53.92
C PHE A 6 19.57 -51.30 54.69
N ILE A 7 19.94 -50.15 54.10
CA ILE A 7 19.09 -49.01 53.65
C ILE A 7 19.89 -47.68 53.59
N ALA A 8 19.57 -46.92 52.54
CA ALA A 8 20.12 -45.67 52.06
C ALA A 8 19.90 -44.44 52.94
N VAL A 9 20.75 -43.41 52.80
CA VAL A 9 20.38 -41.98 52.93
C VAL A 9 21.21 -41.10 51.98
N PHE A 10 20.47 -40.23 51.28
CA PHE A 10 20.81 -39.18 50.33
C PHE A 10 21.32 -37.90 51.05
N LEU A 11 22.29 -37.16 50.49
CA LEU A 11 22.37 -35.68 50.60
C LEU A 11 23.42 -35.13 49.61
N LEU A 12 23.01 -34.67 48.42
CA LEU A 12 22.62 -33.30 48.05
C LEU A 12 23.83 -32.33 47.89
N ALA A 13 24.38 -32.27 46.67
CA ALA A 13 25.30 -31.21 46.24
C ALA A 13 24.62 -30.37 45.14
N THR A 14 24.40 -29.09 45.46
CA THR A 14 23.78 -28.08 44.59
C THR A 14 24.82 -27.44 43.68
N ALA A 15 24.65 -27.57 42.36
CA ALA A 15 25.35 -26.75 41.36
C ALA A 15 24.32 -26.01 40.51
N VAL A 16 24.35 -24.68 40.62
CA VAL A 16 23.46 -23.72 39.96
C VAL A 16 23.79 -23.65 38.48
N LYS A 17 22.82 -23.89 37.59
CA LYS A 17 22.90 -23.57 36.16
C LYS A 17 22.18 -22.24 35.90
N PRO A 18 22.75 -21.27 35.15
CA PRO A 18 22.02 -20.10 34.75
C PRO A 18 21.00 -20.50 33.66
N VAL A 19 19.72 -20.26 33.94
CA VAL A 19 18.64 -20.37 32.96
C VAL A 19 18.66 -19.11 32.10
N LEU A 20 19.01 -19.24 30.82
CA LEU A 20 18.70 -18.24 29.81
C LEU A 20 17.22 -18.35 29.48
N ALA A 21 16.43 -17.40 29.98
CA ALA A 21 15.04 -17.22 29.60
C ALA A 21 14.97 -16.74 28.13
N GLN A 22 14.91 -17.68 27.19
CA GLN A 22 14.51 -17.36 25.83
C GLN A 22 12.99 -17.17 25.82
N SER A 23 12.57 -15.90 25.77
CA SER A 23 11.22 -15.48 25.47
C SER A 23 10.77 -16.13 24.16
N VAL A 24 9.97 -17.20 24.25
CA VAL A 24 9.20 -17.71 23.13
C VAL A 24 8.20 -16.61 22.79
N ARG A 25 8.56 -15.75 21.84
CA ARG A 25 7.61 -14.89 21.15
C ARG A 25 6.63 -15.82 20.44
N LYS A 26 5.46 -16.00 21.06
CA LYS A 26 4.25 -16.51 20.41
C LYS A 26 4.15 -15.80 19.04
N PRO A 27 4.12 -16.52 17.92
CA PRO A 27 3.99 -15.85 16.63
C PRO A 27 2.69 -15.06 16.68
N ALA A 28 2.84 -13.74 16.53
CA ALA A 28 1.72 -12.85 16.31
C ALA A 28 1.00 -13.38 15.07
N ILE A 29 -0.18 -13.95 15.29
CA ILE A 29 -1.13 -14.24 14.24
C ILE A 29 -1.29 -12.92 13.50
N ALA A 30 -0.75 -12.85 12.29
CA ALA A 30 -1.01 -11.77 11.37
C ALA A 30 -2.53 -11.77 11.15
N THR A 31 -3.23 -10.95 11.92
CA THR A 31 -4.61 -10.59 11.65
C THR A 31 -4.62 -9.96 10.27
N LYS A 32 -4.94 -10.78 9.27
CA LYS A 32 -5.45 -10.30 7.97
C LYS A 32 -6.48 -9.24 8.30
N PRO A 33 -6.41 -8.03 7.71
CA PRO A 33 -7.41 -7.00 7.97
C PRO A 33 -8.78 -7.58 7.62
N LYS A 34 -9.62 -7.75 8.65
CA LYS A 34 -11.00 -8.21 8.52
C LYS A 34 -11.71 -7.24 7.58
N PRO A 35 -12.30 -7.70 6.46
CA PRO A 35 -13.15 -6.83 5.67
C PRO A 35 -14.28 -6.36 6.59
N ALA A 36 -14.45 -5.05 6.71
CA ALA A 36 -15.56 -4.49 7.48
C ALA A 36 -16.86 -5.01 6.86
N ALA A 37 -17.63 -5.78 7.64
CA ALA A 37 -18.93 -6.27 7.23
C ALA A 37 -19.91 -5.08 7.20
N ASN A 38 -20.01 -4.43 6.04
CA ASN A 38 -20.95 -3.33 5.84
C ASN A 38 -22.33 -3.86 5.46
N THR A 39 -23.25 -3.76 6.40
CA THR A 39 -24.67 -3.99 6.26
C THR A 39 -25.26 -3.09 5.16
N GLY A 40 -25.41 -3.61 3.95
CA GLY A 40 -26.49 -3.30 2.97
C GLY A 40 -26.69 -1.87 2.45
N LYS A 41 -26.26 -0.83 3.15
CA LYS A 41 -26.52 0.59 2.92
C LYS A 41 -25.48 1.15 1.96
N LYS A 42 -25.90 2.10 1.11
CA LYS A 42 -25.01 2.82 0.18
C LYS A 42 -23.79 3.36 0.94
N PRO A 43 -22.58 3.24 0.38
CA PRO A 43 -21.37 3.69 1.04
C PRO A 43 -21.50 5.17 1.41
N ALA A 44 -21.07 5.49 2.63
CA ALA A 44 -20.76 6.86 3.04
C ALA A 44 -19.70 7.45 2.10
N LYS A 45 -19.56 8.78 2.04
CA LYS A 45 -18.67 9.45 1.08
C LYS A 45 -17.30 8.78 1.05
N LEU A 46 -16.96 8.21 -0.10
CA LEU A 46 -15.68 7.55 -0.33
C LEU A 46 -14.63 8.61 -0.64
N ARG A 47 -13.38 8.34 -0.27
CA ARG A 47 -12.21 9.13 -0.61
C ARG A 47 -11.09 8.23 -1.10
N SER A 48 -10.61 8.51 -2.30
CA SER A 48 -9.43 7.87 -2.88
C SER A 48 -8.16 8.61 -2.43
N SER A 49 -7.08 7.86 -2.21
CA SER A 49 -5.80 8.39 -1.77
C SER A 49 -4.67 7.49 -2.24
N TRP A 50 -3.48 8.06 -2.40
CA TRP A 50 -2.27 7.32 -2.71
C TRP A 50 -1.24 7.55 -1.61
N GLY A 51 -0.92 6.47 -0.89
CA GLY A 51 -0.14 6.55 0.35
C GLY A 51 -0.88 7.32 1.46
N ILE A 52 -0.17 8.24 2.11
CA ILE A 52 -0.70 9.09 3.19
C ILE A 52 -1.24 10.43 2.70
N PHE A 53 -1.10 10.71 1.40
CA PHE A 53 -1.34 12.03 0.85
C PHE A 53 -2.79 12.22 0.44
N LEU A 54 -3.30 13.41 0.74
CA LEU A 54 -4.63 13.90 0.40
C LEU A 54 -4.59 15.09 -0.55
N SER A 55 -3.38 15.51 -0.92
CA SER A 55 -3.14 16.61 -1.84
C SER A 55 -3.09 16.08 -3.26
N ASP A 56 -3.67 16.84 -4.18
CA ASP A 56 -3.62 16.58 -5.61
C ASP A 56 -2.29 17.06 -6.22
N THR A 57 -1.39 17.65 -5.43
CA THR A 57 -0.06 18.08 -5.87
C THR A 57 1.00 17.49 -4.94
N LEU A 58 1.99 16.82 -5.53
CA LEU A 58 3.07 16.15 -4.80
C LEU A 58 4.43 16.41 -5.46
N PRO A 59 5.50 16.53 -4.66
CA PRO A 59 6.84 16.67 -5.21
C PRO A 59 7.28 15.37 -5.89
N LYS A 60 8.04 15.48 -6.99
CA LYS A 60 8.52 14.32 -7.77
C LYS A 60 9.08 13.19 -6.89
N ASN A 61 9.92 13.53 -5.92
CA ASN A 61 10.56 12.53 -5.05
C ASN A 61 9.55 11.73 -4.22
N GLU A 62 8.44 12.33 -3.80
CA GLU A 62 7.39 11.61 -3.08
C GLU A 62 6.57 10.74 -4.04
N VAL A 63 6.26 11.24 -5.23
CA VAL A 63 5.57 10.44 -6.26
C VAL A 63 6.38 9.19 -6.61
N VAL A 64 7.70 9.33 -6.80
CA VAL A 64 8.60 8.21 -7.09
C VAL A 64 8.55 7.11 -6.02
N LYS A 65 8.46 7.48 -4.74
CA LYS A 65 8.29 6.53 -3.63
C LYS A 65 6.92 5.85 -3.63
N LEU A 66 5.90 6.53 -4.12
CA LEU A 66 4.53 6.03 -4.19
C LEU A 66 4.28 5.13 -5.39
N LEU A 67 5.14 5.11 -6.41
CA LEU A 67 4.92 4.32 -7.64
C LEU A 67 4.72 2.83 -7.38
N ASP A 68 5.33 2.28 -6.32
CA ASP A 68 5.15 0.89 -5.90
C ASP A 68 4.04 0.70 -4.84
N SER A 69 3.40 1.79 -4.42
CA SER A 69 2.34 1.78 -3.41
C SER A 69 0.96 1.56 -4.03
N ALA A 70 0.13 0.82 -3.30
CA ALA A 70 -1.26 0.61 -3.69
C ALA A 70 -2.13 1.84 -3.41
N LEU A 71 -3.10 2.08 -4.31
CA LEU A 71 -4.21 2.98 -4.07
C LEU A 71 -5.02 2.49 -2.86
N THR A 72 -5.48 3.45 -2.07
CA THR A 72 -6.29 3.18 -0.89
C THR A 72 -7.54 4.03 -0.94
N VAL A 73 -8.69 3.37 -0.79
CA VAL A 73 -9.99 4.03 -0.67
C VAL A 73 -10.51 3.87 0.74
N ARG A 74 -11.01 4.95 1.32
CA ARG A 74 -11.59 4.97 2.67
C ARG A 74 -12.94 5.67 2.68
N ASP A 75 -13.77 5.35 3.66
CA ASP A 75 -14.98 6.13 3.96
C ASP A 75 -14.74 7.19 5.04
N GLU A 76 -15.79 7.94 5.39
CA GLU A 76 -15.80 8.94 6.47
C GLU A 76 -15.45 8.35 7.85
N LYS A 77 -15.66 7.05 8.04
CA LYS A 77 -15.33 6.32 9.28
C LYS A 77 -13.91 5.74 9.24
N ASN A 78 -13.13 6.08 8.23
CA ASN A 78 -11.77 5.62 7.99
C ASN A 78 -11.67 4.08 7.78
N ASN A 79 -12.77 3.41 7.42
CA ASN A 79 -12.73 2.01 7.00
C ASN A 79 -12.03 1.91 5.65
N LYS A 80 -11.07 1.00 5.52
CA LYS A 80 -10.32 0.77 4.29
C LYS A 80 -11.01 -0.27 3.41
N TYR A 81 -11.13 0.05 2.13
CA TYR A 81 -11.67 -0.85 1.11
C TYR A 81 -10.57 -1.29 0.14
N ALA A 82 -10.68 -2.53 -0.35
CA ALA A 82 -9.75 -3.07 -1.34
C ALA A 82 -10.10 -2.54 -2.73
N VAL A 83 -9.13 -1.94 -3.41
CA VAL A 83 -9.21 -1.56 -4.82
C VAL A 83 -9.04 -2.82 -5.66
N ILE A 84 -9.95 -3.02 -6.62
CA ILE A 84 -9.99 -4.18 -7.51
C ILE A 84 -9.46 -3.81 -8.89
N SER A 85 -9.80 -2.62 -9.37
CA SER A 85 -9.33 -2.11 -10.65
C SER A 85 -9.33 -0.60 -10.70
N PHE A 86 -8.58 -0.04 -11.63
CA PHE A 86 -8.58 1.38 -11.96
C PHE A 86 -8.09 1.59 -13.40
N ALA A 87 -8.47 2.71 -14.00
CA ALA A 87 -7.89 3.23 -15.22
C ALA A 87 -6.76 4.18 -14.85
N PHE A 88 -5.63 4.07 -15.53
CA PHE A 88 -4.48 4.93 -15.30
C PHE A 88 -4.13 5.71 -16.57
N THR A 89 -3.88 7.01 -16.43
CA THR A 89 -3.35 7.85 -17.51
C THR A 89 -2.18 8.66 -17.00
N TYR A 90 -1.09 8.65 -17.76
CA TYR A 90 0.08 9.50 -17.60
C TYR A 90 0.06 10.58 -18.67
N GLU A 91 -0.07 11.84 -18.24
CA GLU A 91 0.10 13.03 -19.08
C GLU A 91 1.52 13.54 -18.89
N GLN A 92 2.35 13.32 -19.90
CA GLN A 92 3.74 13.76 -19.94
C GLN A 92 3.84 15.16 -20.57
N HIS A 93 4.57 16.06 -19.93
CA HIS A 93 4.83 17.42 -20.40
C HIS A 93 6.26 17.54 -20.90
N THR A 94 6.41 17.61 -22.22
CA THR A 94 7.73 17.77 -22.85
C THR A 94 7.92 19.22 -23.28
N PRO A 95 8.88 19.95 -22.70
CA PRO A 95 9.20 21.31 -23.15
C PRO A 95 9.88 21.25 -24.53
N TYR A 96 9.51 22.17 -25.41
CA TYR A 96 10.15 22.34 -26.71
C TYR A 96 10.23 23.82 -27.08
N LEU A 97 11.17 24.18 -27.96
CA LEU A 97 11.23 25.51 -28.55
C LEU A 97 10.38 25.50 -29.82
N ASN A 98 9.39 26.39 -29.90
CA ASN A 98 8.56 26.50 -31.09
C ASN A 98 9.28 27.35 -32.14
N ASP A 99 9.71 26.74 -33.24
CA ASP A 99 10.46 27.42 -34.31
C ASP A 99 9.66 28.53 -35.02
N THR A 100 8.32 28.47 -34.97
CA THR A 100 7.45 29.49 -35.57
C THR A 100 7.31 30.73 -34.68
N THR A 101 7.25 30.55 -33.36
CA THR A 101 7.06 31.68 -32.42
C THR A 101 8.34 32.12 -31.73
N GLY A 102 9.40 31.31 -31.78
CA GLY A 102 10.65 31.52 -31.04
C GLY A 102 10.51 31.40 -29.52
N MET A 103 9.36 30.93 -29.01
CA MET A 103 9.06 30.87 -27.57
C MET A 103 9.04 29.42 -27.06
N PRO A 104 9.42 29.17 -25.78
CA PRO A 104 9.23 27.88 -25.14
C PRO A 104 7.74 27.51 -25.09
N ALA A 105 7.43 26.27 -25.43
CA ALA A 105 6.09 25.69 -25.36
C ALA A 105 6.15 24.30 -24.72
N ILE A 106 4.98 23.76 -24.37
CA ILE A 106 4.84 22.42 -23.77
C ILE A 106 4.01 21.55 -24.69
N TYR A 107 4.57 20.44 -25.11
CA TYR A 107 3.86 19.37 -25.78
C TYR A 107 3.34 18.38 -24.73
N LYS A 108 2.10 17.92 -24.90
CA LYS A 108 1.45 16.98 -23.97
C LYS A 108 1.23 15.64 -24.67
N ASP A 109 1.78 14.58 -24.08
CA ASP A 109 1.53 13.21 -24.51
C ASP A 109 0.73 12.46 -23.45
N PHE A 110 -0.17 11.57 -23.88
CA PHE A 110 -1.07 10.84 -23.00
C PHE A 110 -0.90 9.34 -23.25
N THR A 111 -0.35 8.63 -22.26
CA THR A 111 -0.28 7.16 -22.28
C THR A 111 -1.06 6.60 -21.11
N GLY A 112 -1.87 5.56 -21.32
CA GLY A 112 -2.67 4.97 -20.25
C GLY A 112 -3.04 3.51 -20.50
N ASP A 113 -3.51 2.86 -19.44
CA ASP A 113 -3.97 1.46 -19.46
C ASP A 113 -4.95 1.19 -18.31
N ASN A 114 -5.67 0.09 -18.37
CA ASN A 114 -6.61 -0.36 -17.33
C ASN A 114 -6.03 -1.53 -16.54
N PHE A 115 -5.99 -1.40 -15.22
CA PHE A 115 -5.41 -2.43 -14.36
C PHE A 115 -6.45 -3.10 -13.48
N ARG A 116 -6.33 -4.42 -13.33
CA ARG A 116 -7.08 -5.24 -12.37
C ARG A 116 -6.25 -5.52 -11.13
N SER A 117 -5.71 -4.45 -10.55
CA SER A 117 -4.86 -4.48 -9.36
C SER A 117 -5.16 -3.27 -8.49
N SER A 118 -4.60 -3.23 -7.29
CA SER A 118 -4.64 -2.06 -6.41
C SER A 118 -3.43 -1.14 -6.57
N ALA A 119 -2.37 -1.58 -7.26
CA ALA A 119 -1.13 -0.83 -7.49
C ALA A 119 -0.75 -0.87 -8.97
N LEU A 120 0.12 0.04 -9.40
CA LEU A 120 0.68 0.03 -10.75
C LEU A 120 1.51 -1.25 -10.96
N PRO A 121 1.41 -1.91 -12.13
CA PRO A 121 2.30 -3.02 -12.46
C PRO A 121 3.76 -2.58 -12.48
N PRO A 122 4.72 -3.49 -12.18
CA PRO A 122 6.14 -3.15 -12.14
C PRO A 122 6.68 -2.51 -13.42
N LEU A 123 6.16 -2.89 -14.59
CA LEU A 123 6.53 -2.27 -15.86
C LEU A 123 6.24 -0.76 -15.86
N TRP A 124 5.05 -0.38 -15.40
CA TRP A 124 4.63 1.01 -15.30
C TRP A 124 5.37 1.75 -14.19
N SER A 125 5.49 1.16 -13.00
CA SER A 125 6.18 1.80 -11.89
C SER A 125 7.66 2.03 -12.21
N ASN A 126 8.34 1.07 -12.84
CA ASN A 126 9.74 1.21 -13.23
C ASN A 126 9.93 2.24 -14.35
N ARG A 127 9.10 2.22 -15.40
CA ARG A 127 9.16 3.24 -16.46
C ARG A 127 9.00 4.65 -15.89
N LEU A 128 8.00 4.86 -15.02
CA LEU A 128 7.75 6.17 -14.44
C LEU A 128 8.89 6.63 -13.50
N LYS A 129 9.58 5.73 -12.80
CA LYS A 129 10.77 6.12 -12.00
C LYS A 129 11.85 6.78 -12.86
N GLU A 130 11.97 6.37 -14.11
CA GLU A 130 12.97 6.89 -15.06
C GLU A 130 12.47 8.13 -15.81
N THR A 131 11.20 8.12 -16.24
CA THR A 131 10.69 9.14 -17.17
C THR A 131 9.95 10.30 -16.51
N LEU A 132 9.45 10.14 -15.28
CA LEU A 132 8.60 11.15 -14.64
C LEU A 132 9.34 12.47 -14.42
N GLN A 133 8.71 13.58 -14.80
CA GLN A 133 9.21 14.94 -14.67
C GLN A 133 8.27 15.81 -13.84
N SER A 134 8.81 16.91 -13.30
CA SER A 134 7.98 17.96 -12.69
C SER A 134 7.14 18.63 -13.78
N GLY A 135 5.86 18.87 -13.50
CA GLY A 135 4.87 19.36 -14.48
C GLY A 135 3.92 18.26 -14.95
N ASP A 136 4.37 17.01 -14.99
CA ASP A 136 3.55 15.87 -15.40
C ASP A 136 2.33 15.65 -14.50
N VAL A 137 1.35 14.92 -15.03
CA VAL A 137 0.11 14.62 -14.31
C VAL A 137 -0.23 13.14 -14.39
N LEU A 138 -0.56 12.56 -13.23
CA LEU A 138 -1.01 11.17 -13.11
C LEU A 138 -2.50 11.15 -12.78
N TYR A 139 -3.27 10.41 -13.57
CA TYR A 139 -4.71 10.23 -13.39
C TYR A 139 -5.00 8.79 -12.99
N PHE A 140 -5.80 8.64 -11.94
CA PHE A 140 -6.38 7.38 -11.50
C PHE A 140 -7.89 7.50 -11.56
N ASP A 141 -8.45 7.05 -12.67
CA ASP A 141 -9.87 7.12 -12.96
C ASP A 141 -10.52 5.74 -12.79
N ASN A 142 -11.86 5.70 -12.82
CA ASN A 142 -12.61 4.45 -12.78
C ASN A 142 -12.17 3.49 -11.68
N ILE A 143 -11.84 4.02 -10.50
CA ILE A 143 -11.36 3.23 -9.36
C ILE A 143 -12.53 2.41 -8.82
N ILE A 144 -12.45 1.08 -8.94
CA ILE A 144 -13.47 0.15 -8.46
C ILE A 144 -12.99 -0.49 -7.16
N ILE A 145 -13.82 -0.45 -6.13
CA ILE A 145 -13.58 -1.11 -4.85
C ILE A 145 -14.54 -2.27 -4.61
N ARG A 146 -14.09 -3.25 -3.83
CA ARG A 146 -14.97 -4.24 -3.20
C ARG A 146 -15.42 -3.72 -1.84
N TYR A 147 -16.71 -3.40 -1.71
CA TYR A 147 -17.30 -2.89 -0.48
C TYR A 147 -17.83 -4.02 0.43
N ALA A 148 -18.43 -5.05 -0.18
CA ALA A 148 -18.79 -6.31 0.44
C ALA A 148 -18.54 -7.44 -0.58
N GLU A 149 -18.67 -8.71 -0.20
CA GLU A 149 -18.27 -9.87 -1.02
C GLU A 149 -18.78 -9.80 -2.48
N GLU A 150 -20.02 -9.37 -2.70
CA GLU A 150 -20.64 -9.24 -4.02
C GLU A 150 -21.00 -7.79 -4.39
N LYS A 151 -20.54 -6.79 -3.62
CA LYS A 151 -20.87 -5.38 -3.88
C LYS A 151 -19.65 -4.58 -4.27
N TYR A 152 -19.71 -4.03 -5.48
CA TYR A 152 -18.68 -3.18 -6.05
C TYR A 152 -19.18 -1.74 -6.15
N TYR A 153 -18.30 -0.79 -5.87
CA TYR A 153 -18.61 0.63 -6.00
C TYR A 153 -17.45 1.34 -6.69
N MET A 154 -17.82 2.39 -7.43
CA MET A 154 -16.86 3.33 -7.98
C MET A 154 -16.46 4.33 -6.90
N ALA A 155 -15.17 4.48 -6.69
CA ALA A 155 -14.58 5.50 -5.82
C ALA A 155 -14.27 6.77 -6.63
N PRO A 156 -14.12 7.93 -5.97
CA PRO A 156 -13.73 9.16 -6.65
C PRO A 156 -12.40 9.00 -7.39
N ALA A 157 -12.26 9.68 -8.53
CA ALA A 157 -10.99 9.76 -9.24
C ALA A 157 -9.92 10.47 -8.39
N LEU A 158 -8.66 10.17 -8.65
CA LEU A 158 -7.52 10.81 -8.02
C LEU A 158 -6.61 11.38 -9.12
N ARG A 159 -6.22 12.64 -8.97
CA ARG A 159 -5.31 13.33 -9.89
C ARG A 159 -4.10 13.83 -9.11
N ILE A 160 -2.91 13.52 -9.59
CA ILE A 160 -1.65 13.93 -8.97
C ILE A 160 -0.86 14.79 -9.96
N HIS A 161 -0.71 16.06 -9.62
CA HIS A 161 0.20 17.00 -10.26
C HIS A 161 1.60 16.84 -9.66
N VAL A 162 2.59 16.56 -10.51
CA VAL A 162 3.97 16.38 -10.08
C VAL A 162 4.65 17.76 -10.03
N LYS A 163 5.25 18.11 -8.90
CA LYS A 163 5.97 19.37 -8.69
C LYS A 163 7.46 19.15 -8.47
#